data_AF-A0A553S7E4-F1
#
_entry.id   AF-A0A553S7E4-F1
#
_cell.length_a   1.000
_cell.length_b   1.000
_cell.length_c   1.000
_cell.angle_alpha   90.00
_cell.angle_beta   90.00
_cell.angle_gamma   90.00
#
_symmetry.space_group_name_H-M   'P 1'
#
loop_
_entity.id
_entity.type
_entity.pdbx_description
1 polymer ?
#
loop_
_entity_poly.entity_id
_entity_poly.type
_entity_poly.pdbx_seq_one_letter_code
_entity_poly.pdbx_strand_id
1 'polypeptide(L)'
;MKKQNKPKRKHSFLKIFAIIMIVGGVLTLLYPIVGNYLANRERSQAVSEYDDTMKKMSQKEKDEQWALAKAYNEYIYNKQEGLPKGNPVVYNKIMKQGDVMGTVDIPAIDIKQMPFFHGTSFKTLEKGLGHFEPSSIPIGGKNTHAVITGHSGVKNQVLFTDIRNLKEGDLFFINILGKRLAYEIDSFEEILPSDVDKVKIHKGKDKVTLLTCTPPGINTFRLLVTGHRIDYKTAVKKKVKKRNTWSYQNIVLATLGLNVAIFALLMGLYRRFIKRFRSDDPIIAAKARKNLKRLFTVTKTLFIILFITMTAVLITAIYGYLHMEQEPASAAVNVGRTEELSSYNIDKIQKANYGEKQIASVKISDYAKAKSVVQTTTNNWGIGKLVIPDVSIDLPILAGMANENLLTGAATYRSDQQLGRGNYVVLTHNIFDKDVLLHRIQDLKKGQLIYTTDFKNVYVYEVSLNKIIEETEVSYVEKEPKNGIAKITLLRCEGDIGTIYRRLVQGNLKSVEPLHDAEDELFKKLKLKRDDGKIDGTIVKKDPVSEPERVSMTLAAKIISDPMQTVVPLFLLFLLPILFFSLI
;
A
#
# COMPACT_ATOMS: atom_id res chain seq x y z
N MET A 1 36.56 -47.80 48.09
CA MET A 1 35.87 -47.37 46.85
C MET A 1 35.23 -45.99 47.07
N LYS A 2 35.85 -44.90 46.58
CA LYS A 2 35.24 -43.56 46.61
C LYS A 2 34.25 -43.44 45.45
N LYS A 3 32.95 -43.32 45.73
CA LYS A 3 31.93 -42.94 44.75
C LYS A 3 32.29 -41.55 44.20
N GLN A 4 32.76 -41.49 42.95
CA GLN A 4 32.92 -40.23 42.24
C GLN A 4 31.52 -39.60 42.05
N ASN A 5 31.26 -38.50 42.76
CA ASN A 5 30.09 -37.67 42.53
C ASN A 5 30.18 -37.11 41.10
N LYS A 6 29.32 -37.61 40.20
CA LYS A 6 29.13 -36.99 38.87
C LYS A 6 28.65 -35.54 39.10
N PRO A 7 29.32 -34.51 38.55
CA PRO A 7 28.87 -33.14 38.70
C PRO A 7 27.48 -33.01 38.10
N LYS A 8 26.50 -32.55 38.89
CA LYS A 8 25.16 -32.20 38.38
C LYS A 8 25.36 -31.18 37.26
N ARG A 9 24.99 -31.53 36.02
CA ARG A 9 24.97 -30.60 34.88
C ARG A 9 24.07 -29.43 35.24
N LYS A 10 24.63 -28.32 35.74
CA LYS A 10 23.89 -27.06 35.87
C LYS A 10 23.52 -26.67 34.44
N HIS A 11 22.22 -26.71 34.12
CA HIS A 11 21.76 -26.14 32.87
C HIS A 11 22.20 -24.68 32.85
N SER A 12 23.00 -24.31 31.85
CA SER A 12 23.42 -22.92 31.67
C SER A 12 22.16 -22.09 31.53
N PHE A 13 21.99 -21.07 32.39
CA PHE A 13 20.88 -20.12 32.35
C PHE A 13 20.59 -19.65 30.91
N LEU A 14 21.65 -19.42 30.14
CA LEU A 14 21.59 -19.03 28.73
C LEU A 14 20.85 -20.05 27.83
N LYS A 15 21.00 -21.35 28.10
CA LYS A 15 20.28 -22.41 27.36
C LYS A 15 18.79 -22.42 27.67
N ILE A 16 18.43 -22.29 28.95
CA ILE A 16 17.03 -22.23 29.37
C ILE A 16 16.36 -20.99 28.79
N PHE A 17 17.04 -19.83 28.90
CA PHE A 17 16.58 -18.58 28.30
C PHE A 17 16.38 -18.68 26.79
N ALA A 18 17.34 -19.26 26.06
CA ALA A 18 17.23 -19.46 24.62
C ALA A 18 16.03 -20.35 24.23
N ILE A 19 15.81 -21.46 24.95
CA ILE A 19 14.66 -22.35 24.72
C ILE A 19 13.34 -21.59 24.96
N ILE A 20 13.25 -20.82 26.06
CA ILE A 20 12.05 -20.02 26.36
C ILE A 20 11.79 -19.01 25.26
N MET A 21 12.81 -18.28 24.79
CA MET A 21 12.67 -17.31 23.70
C MET A 21 12.23 -17.95 22.39
N ILE A 22 12.76 -19.14 22.06
CA ILE A 22 12.34 -19.90 20.88
C ILE A 22 10.87 -20.33 20.98
N VAL A 23 10.49 -20.93 22.11
CA VAL A 23 9.11 -21.37 22.33
C VAL A 23 8.16 -20.19 22.31
N GLY A 24 8.50 -19.10 23.00
CA GLY A 24 7.74 -17.84 22.98
C GLY A 24 7.57 -17.31 21.57
N GLY A 25 8.66 -17.22 20.79
CA GLY A 25 8.61 -16.77 19.40
C GLY A 25 7.71 -17.65 18.52
N VAL A 26 7.83 -18.98 18.60
CA VAL A 26 6.96 -19.91 17.85
C VAL A 26 5.50 -19.74 18.25
N LEU A 27 5.20 -19.60 19.54
CA LEU A 27 3.83 -19.37 20.02
C LEU A 27 3.27 -18.04 19.50
N THR A 28 4.05 -16.97 19.51
CA THR A 28 3.66 -15.68 18.94
C THR A 28 3.36 -15.78 17.45
N LEU A 29 4.13 -16.56 16.69
CA LEU A 29 3.91 -16.76 15.25
C LEU A 29 2.72 -17.67 14.92
N LEU A 30 2.45 -18.66 15.77
CA LEU A 30 1.28 -19.52 15.63
C LEU A 30 0.00 -18.84 16.11
N TYR A 31 0.08 -17.81 16.96
CA TYR A 31 -1.07 -17.14 17.55
C TYR A 31 -2.09 -16.65 16.51
N PRO A 32 -1.73 -15.91 15.44
CA PRO A 32 -2.71 -15.49 14.43
C PRO A 32 -3.34 -16.65 13.67
N ILE A 33 -2.60 -17.75 13.46
CA ILE A 33 -3.08 -18.95 12.74
C ILE A 33 -4.09 -19.70 13.60
N VAL A 34 -3.76 -19.96 14.86
CA VAL A 34 -4.66 -20.61 15.83
C VAL A 34 -5.90 -19.74 16.07
N GLY A 35 -5.70 -18.43 16.23
CA GLY A 35 -6.78 -17.46 16.36
C GLY A 35 -7.75 -17.52 15.16
N ASN A 36 -7.21 -17.54 13.93
CA ASN A 36 -8.04 -17.62 12.72
C ASN A 36 -8.78 -18.96 12.61
N TYR A 37 -8.17 -20.05 13.06
CA TYR A 37 -8.82 -21.36 13.14
C TYR A 37 -9.99 -21.36 14.14
N LEU A 38 -9.80 -20.79 15.34
CA LEU A 38 -10.86 -20.67 16.35
C LEU A 38 -12.00 -19.77 15.86
N ALA A 39 -11.68 -18.61 15.27
CA ALA A 39 -12.67 -17.70 14.69
C ALA A 39 -13.45 -18.34 13.54
N ASN A 40 -12.81 -19.17 12.70
CA ASN A 40 -13.49 -19.92 11.65
C ASN A 40 -14.51 -20.92 12.21
N ARG A 41 -14.24 -21.50 13.38
CA ARG A 41 -15.17 -22.42 14.04
C ARG A 41 -16.45 -21.70 14.48
N GLU A 42 -16.34 -20.52 15.09
CA GLU A 42 -17.50 -19.69 15.46
C GLU A 42 -18.29 -19.24 14.22
N ARG A 43 -17.61 -18.79 13.16
CA ARG A 43 -18.27 -18.43 11.88
C ARG A 43 -19.01 -19.60 11.25
N SER A 44 -18.49 -20.81 11.39
CA SER A 44 -19.17 -22.01 10.87
C SER A 44 -20.53 -22.22 11.54
N GLN A 45 -20.71 -21.82 12.81
CA GLN A 45 -22.01 -21.84 13.48
C GLN A 45 -22.96 -20.81 12.86
N ALA A 46 -22.51 -19.57 12.66
CA ALA A 46 -23.32 -18.54 12.01
C ALA A 46 -23.78 -18.93 10.60
N VAL A 47 -22.92 -19.60 9.83
CA VAL A 47 -23.28 -20.14 8.51
C VAL A 47 -24.30 -21.27 8.62
N SER A 48 -24.16 -22.16 9.60
CA SER A 48 -25.15 -23.22 9.86
C SER A 48 -26.51 -22.65 10.23
N GLU A 49 -26.55 -21.62 11.08
CA GLU A 49 -27.79 -20.92 11.46
C GLU A 49 -28.44 -20.25 10.25
N TYR A 50 -27.64 -19.63 9.38
CA TYR A 50 -28.12 -19.08 8.10
C TYR A 50 -28.74 -20.17 7.22
N ASP A 51 -28.04 -21.28 7.00
CA ASP A 51 -28.51 -22.38 6.18
C ASP A 51 -29.81 -22.99 6.73
N ASP A 52 -29.93 -23.14 8.05
CA ASP A 52 -31.13 -23.63 8.71
C ASP A 52 -32.30 -22.65 8.59
N THR A 53 -32.03 -21.34 8.71
CA THR A 53 -33.03 -20.29 8.49
C THR A 53 -33.54 -20.32 7.05
N MET A 54 -32.63 -20.44 6.07
CA MET A 54 -32.98 -20.54 4.66
C MET A 54 -33.74 -21.83 4.33
N LYS A 55 -33.47 -22.95 5.02
CA LYS A 55 -34.24 -24.20 4.85
C LYS A 55 -35.65 -24.11 5.43
N LYS A 56 -35.82 -23.44 6.58
CA LYS A 56 -37.11 -23.28 7.26
C LYS A 56 -38.02 -22.26 6.59
N MET A 57 -37.44 -21.22 6.00
CA MET A 57 -38.19 -20.15 5.34
C MET A 57 -38.86 -20.67 4.05
N SER A 58 -40.16 -20.45 3.94
CA SER A 58 -40.94 -20.79 2.74
C SER A 58 -40.49 -19.98 1.52
N GLN A 59 -40.80 -20.48 0.32
CA GLN A 59 -40.47 -19.74 -0.90
C GLN A 59 -41.17 -18.37 -0.95
N LYS A 60 -42.42 -18.30 -0.45
CA LYS A 60 -43.19 -17.06 -0.36
C LYS A 60 -42.49 -16.02 0.52
N GLU A 61 -42.03 -16.41 1.71
CA GLU A 61 -41.30 -15.50 2.61
C GLU A 61 -39.98 -15.02 1.98
N LYS A 62 -39.26 -15.90 1.27
CA LYS A 62 -38.04 -15.52 0.53
C LYS A 62 -38.34 -14.50 -0.56
N ASP A 63 -39.42 -14.69 -1.31
CA ASP A 63 -39.84 -13.79 -2.39
C ASP A 63 -40.31 -12.44 -1.83
N GLU A 64 -40.99 -12.42 -0.68
CA GLU A 64 -41.36 -11.19 0.04
C GLU A 64 -40.12 -10.41 0.50
N GLN A 65 -39.14 -11.09 1.10
CA GLN A 65 -37.86 -10.48 1.49
C GLN A 65 -37.07 -9.97 0.28
N TRP A 66 -37.10 -10.72 -0.83
CA TRP A 66 -36.48 -10.31 -2.09
C TRP A 66 -37.13 -9.05 -2.67
N ALA A 67 -38.48 -8.98 -2.66
CA ALA A 67 -39.22 -7.82 -3.12
C ALA A 67 -38.92 -6.58 -2.25
N LEU A 68 -38.81 -6.76 -0.93
CA LEU A 68 -38.46 -5.68 -0.01
C LEU A 68 -37.02 -5.18 -0.24
N ALA A 69 -36.07 -6.08 -0.45
CA ALA A 69 -34.70 -5.73 -0.80
C ALA A 69 -34.63 -4.96 -2.13
N LYS A 70 -35.46 -5.34 -3.12
CA LYS A 70 -35.56 -4.62 -4.39
C LYS A 70 -36.12 -3.21 -4.21
N ALA A 71 -37.21 -3.06 -3.44
CA ALA A 71 -37.78 -1.75 -3.13
C ALA A 71 -36.79 -0.83 -2.42
N TYR A 72 -35.97 -1.37 -1.51
CA TYR A 72 -34.89 -0.63 -0.87
C TYR A 72 -33.81 -0.16 -1.85
N ASN A 73 -33.39 -1.04 -2.76
CA ASN A 73 -32.39 -0.70 -3.78
C ASN A 73 -32.88 0.42 -4.69
N GLU A 74 -34.16 0.37 -5.10
CA GLU A 74 -34.80 1.43 -5.88
C GLU A 74 -34.87 2.75 -5.10
N TYR A 75 -35.25 2.70 -3.81
CA TYR A 75 -35.28 3.86 -2.92
C TYR A 75 -33.90 4.53 -2.79
N ILE A 76 -32.84 3.77 -2.54
CA ILE A 76 -31.47 4.31 -2.40
C ILE A 76 -30.96 4.87 -3.73
N TYR A 77 -31.21 4.21 -4.86
CA TYR A 77 -30.84 4.73 -6.18
C TYR A 77 -31.52 6.09 -6.44
N ASN A 78 -32.85 6.16 -6.25
CA ASN A 78 -33.57 7.41 -6.45
C ASN A 78 -33.09 8.51 -5.50
N LYS A 79 -32.76 8.17 -4.24
CA LYS A 79 -32.19 9.11 -3.27
C LYS A 79 -30.84 9.67 -3.73
N GLN A 80 -29.96 8.83 -4.29
CA GLN A 80 -28.64 9.25 -4.77
C GLN A 80 -28.71 10.11 -6.04
N GLU A 81 -29.66 9.82 -6.94
CA GLU A 81 -29.84 10.55 -8.21
C GLU A 81 -30.72 11.81 -8.07
N GLY A 82 -31.26 12.11 -6.88
CA GLY A 82 -32.17 13.23 -6.68
C GLY A 82 -33.56 13.02 -7.31
N LEU A 83 -33.93 11.77 -7.61
CA LEU A 83 -35.23 11.40 -8.18
C LEU A 83 -36.32 11.27 -7.09
N PRO A 84 -37.62 11.22 -7.46
CA PRO A 84 -38.70 10.94 -6.51
C PRO A 84 -38.44 9.64 -5.74
N LYS A 85 -38.25 9.76 -4.43
CA LYS A 85 -37.77 8.66 -3.57
C LYS A 85 -38.86 7.61 -3.30
N GLY A 86 -40.13 7.99 -3.35
CA GLY A 86 -41.23 7.15 -2.88
C GLY A 86 -41.25 7.00 -1.36
N ASN A 87 -41.91 5.95 -0.86
CA ASN A 87 -41.98 5.67 0.58
C ASN A 87 -40.65 5.10 1.11
N PRO A 88 -40.12 5.61 2.23
CA PRO A 88 -38.87 5.11 2.80
C PRO A 88 -39.00 3.64 3.23
N VAL A 89 -38.12 2.79 2.70
CA VAL A 89 -38.01 1.39 3.11
C VAL A 89 -37.05 1.29 4.28
N VAL A 90 -37.54 0.74 5.40
CA VAL A 90 -36.73 0.56 6.62
C VAL A 90 -35.74 -0.59 6.40
N TYR A 91 -34.45 -0.27 6.38
CA TYR A 91 -33.35 -1.22 6.16
C TYR A 91 -33.44 -2.46 7.07
N ASN A 92 -33.71 -2.28 8.36
CA ASN A 92 -33.79 -3.37 9.35
C ASN A 92 -34.98 -4.33 9.18
N LYS A 93 -35.90 -4.06 8.23
CA LYS A 93 -36.98 -5.00 7.88
C LYS A 93 -36.55 -6.04 6.83
N ILE A 94 -35.44 -5.78 6.12
CA ILE A 94 -34.90 -6.66 5.08
C ILE A 94 -33.97 -7.65 5.75
N MET A 95 -34.43 -8.88 5.98
CA MET A 95 -33.74 -9.86 6.81
C MET A 95 -33.60 -9.37 8.28
N LYS A 96 -33.72 -10.29 9.23
CA LYS A 96 -33.74 -9.91 10.64
C LYS A 96 -32.37 -9.34 11.06
N GLN A 97 -32.37 -8.16 11.68
CA GLN A 97 -31.14 -7.52 12.15
C GLN A 97 -30.47 -8.37 13.24
N GLY A 98 -29.15 -8.56 13.12
CA GLY A 98 -28.37 -9.44 14.00
C GLY A 98 -28.14 -10.83 13.43
N ASP A 99 -28.97 -11.27 12.48
CA ASP A 99 -28.78 -12.51 11.74
C ASP A 99 -27.86 -12.29 10.53
N VAL A 100 -27.34 -13.39 9.99
CA VAL A 100 -26.53 -13.41 8.77
C VAL A 100 -27.42 -13.00 7.58
N MET A 101 -27.01 -11.99 6.84
CA MET A 101 -27.69 -11.58 5.59
C MET A 101 -27.39 -12.57 4.45
N GLY A 102 -26.15 -13.03 4.41
CA GLY A 102 -25.67 -13.93 3.39
C GLY A 102 -24.20 -14.28 3.60
N THR A 103 -23.62 -14.93 2.60
CA THR A 103 -22.21 -15.31 2.62
C THR A 103 -21.47 -14.90 1.36
N VAL A 104 -20.16 -14.69 1.48
CA VAL A 104 -19.25 -14.41 0.37
C VAL A 104 -18.29 -15.57 0.18
N ASP A 105 -18.13 -16.01 -1.07
CA ASP A 105 -17.08 -16.94 -1.49
C ASP A 105 -16.08 -16.23 -2.40
N ILE A 106 -14.78 -16.38 -2.13
CA ILE A 106 -13.69 -15.87 -2.98
C ILE A 106 -12.68 -16.99 -3.21
N PRO A 107 -12.89 -17.84 -4.24
CA PRO A 107 -12.10 -19.06 -4.45
C PRO A 107 -10.59 -18.83 -4.61
N ALA A 108 -10.21 -17.68 -5.17
CA ALA A 108 -8.81 -17.32 -5.44
C ALA A 108 -7.97 -17.17 -4.15
N ILE A 109 -8.60 -16.88 -3.01
CA ILE A 109 -7.96 -16.68 -1.70
C ILE A 109 -8.53 -17.60 -0.60
N ASP A 110 -9.23 -18.67 -0.97
CA ASP A 110 -9.79 -19.67 -0.05
C ASP A 110 -10.79 -19.14 0.98
N ILE A 111 -11.44 -18.02 0.69
CA ILE A 111 -12.59 -17.58 1.47
C ILE A 111 -13.81 -18.38 1.03
N LYS A 112 -14.40 -19.13 1.95
CA LYS A 112 -15.60 -19.95 1.73
C LYS A 112 -16.65 -19.59 2.77
N GLN A 113 -17.87 -19.34 2.31
CA GLN A 113 -19.06 -19.05 3.08
C GLN A 113 -18.83 -17.99 4.17
N MET A 114 -18.07 -16.94 3.88
CA MET A 114 -17.79 -15.90 4.86
C MET A 114 -19.07 -15.11 5.14
N PRO A 115 -19.63 -15.16 6.36
CA PRO A 115 -20.89 -14.50 6.66
C PRO A 115 -20.74 -12.98 6.65
N PHE A 116 -21.73 -12.29 6.08
CA PHE A 116 -21.89 -10.85 6.24
C PHE A 116 -23.23 -10.54 6.92
N PHE A 117 -23.20 -9.50 7.75
CA PHE A 117 -24.31 -9.08 8.61
C PHE A 117 -24.71 -7.64 8.30
N HIS A 118 -25.82 -7.20 8.89
CA HIS A 118 -26.25 -5.81 8.77
C HIS A 118 -25.29 -4.83 9.45
N GLY A 119 -24.94 -3.77 8.72
CA GLY A 119 -24.20 -2.63 9.24
C GLY A 119 -22.70 -2.90 9.36
N THR A 120 -21.98 -1.89 9.78
CA THR A 120 -20.50 -1.87 9.81
C THR A 120 -19.97 -1.49 11.18
N SER A 121 -20.75 -1.77 12.24
CA SER A 121 -20.35 -1.52 13.62
C SER A 121 -19.16 -2.40 14.01
N PHE A 122 -18.38 -1.98 15.01
CA PHE A 122 -17.29 -2.80 15.55
C PHE A 122 -17.76 -4.22 15.95
N LYS A 123 -18.90 -4.30 16.65
CA LYS A 123 -19.53 -5.58 17.04
C LYS A 123 -19.93 -6.45 15.85
N THR A 124 -20.28 -5.83 14.72
CA THR A 124 -20.61 -6.55 13.49
C THR A 124 -19.35 -7.12 12.83
N LEU A 125 -18.33 -6.27 12.66
CA LEU A 125 -17.09 -6.62 11.95
C LEU A 125 -16.20 -7.57 12.75
N GLU A 126 -16.39 -7.68 14.07
CA GLU A 126 -15.75 -8.69 14.91
C GLU A 126 -16.28 -10.11 14.62
N LYS A 127 -17.57 -10.24 14.27
CA LYS A 127 -18.22 -11.52 13.96
C LYS A 127 -17.95 -12.01 12.53
N GLY A 128 -17.67 -11.10 11.60
CA GLY A 128 -17.55 -11.43 10.19
C GLY A 128 -17.48 -10.17 9.32
N LEU A 129 -18.17 -10.20 8.20
CA LEU A 129 -18.26 -9.07 7.30
C LEU A 129 -19.51 -8.22 7.63
N GLY A 130 -19.52 -6.97 7.20
CA GLY A 130 -20.64 -6.06 7.36
C GLY A 130 -21.14 -5.54 6.02
N HIS A 131 -22.46 -5.40 5.86
CA HIS A 131 -23.04 -4.67 4.76
C HIS A 131 -23.08 -3.17 5.09
N PHE A 132 -22.58 -2.34 4.18
CA PHE A 132 -22.64 -0.88 4.33
C PHE A 132 -24.05 -0.39 3.99
N GLU A 133 -24.82 -0.06 5.03
CA GLU A 133 -26.24 0.30 4.92
C GLU A 133 -26.55 1.33 3.82
N PRO A 134 -25.79 2.42 3.62
CA PRO A 134 -26.10 3.39 2.56
C PRO A 134 -25.96 2.87 1.12
N SER A 135 -25.50 1.63 0.92
CA SER A 135 -25.35 0.97 -0.39
C SER A 135 -26.52 0.03 -0.70
N SER A 136 -26.58 -0.50 -1.94
CA SER A 136 -27.61 -1.46 -2.32
C SER A 136 -27.48 -2.78 -1.55
N ILE A 137 -28.60 -3.41 -1.16
CA ILE A 137 -28.62 -4.81 -0.72
C ILE A 137 -28.07 -5.69 -1.85
N PRO A 138 -27.16 -6.65 -1.58
CA PRO A 138 -26.43 -7.39 -2.60
C PRO A 138 -27.25 -8.51 -3.27
N ILE A 139 -28.48 -8.20 -3.69
CA ILE A 139 -29.36 -9.07 -4.51
C ILE A 139 -29.15 -8.89 -6.02
N GLY A 140 -28.31 -7.93 -6.41
CA GLY A 140 -28.03 -7.54 -7.79
C GLY A 140 -29.17 -6.77 -8.46
N GLY A 141 -29.07 -6.61 -9.79
CA GLY A 141 -29.99 -5.83 -10.63
C GLY A 141 -29.37 -4.55 -11.18
N LYS A 142 -29.98 -3.99 -12.24
CA LYS A 142 -29.53 -2.71 -12.81
C LYS A 142 -29.69 -1.59 -11.79
N ASN A 143 -28.80 -0.59 -11.85
CA ASN A 143 -28.76 0.52 -10.91
C ASN A 143 -28.53 0.05 -9.47
N THR A 144 -27.64 -0.93 -9.28
CA THR A 144 -27.24 -1.38 -7.95
C THR A 144 -25.73 -1.36 -7.76
N HIS A 145 -25.30 -0.97 -6.57
CA HIS A 145 -23.93 -1.06 -6.11
C HIS A 145 -23.95 -1.39 -4.61
N ALA A 146 -23.67 -2.65 -4.28
CA ALA A 146 -23.57 -3.07 -2.89
C ALA A 146 -22.15 -2.97 -2.38
N VAL A 147 -21.97 -2.66 -1.09
CA VAL A 147 -20.65 -2.64 -0.46
C VAL A 147 -20.66 -3.58 0.74
N ILE A 148 -19.76 -4.55 0.70
CA ILE A 148 -19.49 -5.48 1.80
C ILE A 148 -18.13 -5.12 2.37
N THR A 149 -18.06 -4.83 3.66
CA THR A 149 -16.83 -4.44 4.35
C THR A 149 -16.33 -5.55 5.26
N GLY A 150 -15.02 -5.64 5.41
CA GLY A 150 -14.36 -6.56 6.32
C GLY A 150 -13.09 -5.95 6.87
N HIS A 151 -12.70 -6.37 8.07
CA HIS A 151 -11.42 -5.97 8.63
C HIS A 151 -10.22 -6.54 7.84
N SER A 152 -9.09 -5.86 7.97
CA SER A 152 -7.78 -6.25 7.44
C SER A 152 -6.75 -6.13 8.56
N GLY A 153 -5.90 -7.14 8.71
CA GLY A 153 -4.83 -7.14 9.71
C GLY A 153 -5.31 -7.15 11.18
N VAL A 154 -6.56 -7.52 11.45
CA VAL A 154 -7.09 -7.58 12.83
C VAL A 154 -6.58 -8.84 13.54
N LYS A 155 -6.41 -8.71 14.87
CA LYS A 155 -5.99 -9.82 15.74
C LYS A 155 -6.84 -11.05 15.44
N ASN A 156 -6.17 -12.15 15.10
CA ASN A 156 -6.75 -13.48 14.96
C ASN A 156 -7.65 -13.74 13.76
N GLN A 157 -7.77 -12.85 12.76
CA GLN A 157 -8.64 -13.14 11.60
C GLN A 157 -8.09 -12.64 10.27
N VAL A 158 -8.14 -13.51 9.26
CA VAL A 158 -7.75 -13.13 7.88
C VAL A 158 -8.82 -12.24 7.25
N LEU A 159 -10.13 -12.49 7.45
CA LEU A 159 -11.25 -11.70 6.90
C LEU A 159 -10.96 -11.20 5.47
N PHE A 160 -10.88 -9.89 5.24
CA PHE A 160 -10.55 -9.29 3.95
C PHE A 160 -9.08 -8.89 3.80
N THR A 161 -8.19 -9.28 4.71
CA THR A 161 -6.74 -9.02 4.63
C THR A 161 -6.13 -9.42 3.28
N ASP A 162 -6.58 -10.55 2.71
CA ASP A 162 -6.02 -11.11 1.47
C ASP A 162 -6.71 -10.64 0.18
N ILE A 163 -7.76 -9.80 0.25
CA ILE A 163 -8.43 -9.32 -0.99
C ILE A 163 -7.51 -8.46 -1.85
N ARG A 164 -6.48 -7.84 -1.24
CA ARG A 164 -5.41 -7.12 -1.94
C ARG A 164 -4.55 -7.99 -2.87
N ASN A 165 -4.57 -9.31 -2.66
CA ASN A 165 -3.81 -10.25 -3.50
C ASN A 165 -4.59 -10.66 -4.76
N LEU A 166 -5.88 -10.31 -4.84
CA LEU A 166 -6.73 -10.57 -6.00
C LEU A 166 -6.24 -9.77 -7.22
N LYS A 167 -6.70 -10.17 -8.40
CA LYS A 167 -6.47 -9.44 -9.65
C LYS A 167 -7.76 -9.31 -10.43
N GLU A 168 -7.76 -8.38 -11.38
CA GLU A 168 -8.82 -8.28 -12.38
C GLU A 168 -9.04 -9.64 -13.05
N GLY A 169 -10.32 -9.99 -13.24
CA GLY A 169 -10.76 -11.27 -13.73
C GLY A 169 -10.90 -12.37 -12.67
N ASP A 170 -10.42 -12.20 -11.44
CA ASP A 170 -10.74 -13.12 -10.35
C ASP A 170 -12.24 -13.00 -9.98
N LEU A 171 -12.82 -14.06 -9.41
CA LEU A 171 -14.24 -14.16 -9.14
C LEU A 171 -14.55 -14.15 -7.65
N PHE A 172 -15.70 -13.57 -7.30
CA PHE A 172 -16.35 -13.77 -6.01
C PHE A 172 -17.84 -14.03 -6.19
N PHE A 173 -18.45 -14.67 -5.19
CA PHE A 173 -19.86 -15.03 -5.21
C PHE A 173 -20.56 -14.55 -3.96
N ILE A 174 -21.76 -14.00 -4.13
CA ILE A 174 -22.66 -13.64 -3.04
C ILE A 174 -23.76 -14.68 -2.95
N ASN A 175 -23.91 -15.32 -1.80
CA ASN A 175 -25.06 -16.17 -1.49
C ASN A 175 -26.01 -15.38 -0.59
N ILE A 176 -27.23 -15.12 -1.04
CA ILE A 176 -28.25 -14.34 -0.33
C ILE A 176 -29.65 -14.82 -0.69
N LEU A 177 -30.53 -14.97 0.31
CA LEU A 177 -31.92 -15.44 0.14
C LEU A 177 -32.06 -16.70 -0.75
N GLY A 178 -31.14 -17.65 -0.59
CA GLY A 178 -31.13 -18.90 -1.36
C GLY A 178 -30.67 -18.76 -2.83
N LYS A 179 -30.23 -17.58 -3.26
CA LYS A 179 -29.64 -17.36 -4.59
C LYS A 179 -28.14 -17.14 -4.50
N ARG A 180 -27.43 -17.55 -5.55
CA ARG A 180 -25.98 -17.37 -5.69
C ARG A 180 -25.68 -16.50 -6.91
N LEU A 181 -25.04 -15.37 -6.67
CA LEU A 181 -24.74 -14.34 -7.65
C LEU A 181 -23.24 -14.30 -7.90
N ALA A 182 -22.81 -14.25 -9.16
CA ALA A 182 -21.40 -14.26 -9.53
C ALA A 182 -20.92 -12.89 -9.99
N TYR A 183 -19.77 -12.47 -9.49
CA TYR A 183 -19.16 -11.19 -9.83
C TYR A 183 -17.71 -11.41 -10.28
N GLU A 184 -17.31 -10.69 -11.32
CA GLU A 184 -15.93 -10.66 -11.82
C GLU A 184 -15.29 -9.32 -11.49
N ILE A 185 -14.11 -9.36 -10.87
CA ILE A 185 -13.38 -8.17 -10.43
C ILE A 185 -12.88 -7.41 -11.66
N ASP A 186 -13.17 -6.12 -11.72
CA ASP A 186 -12.78 -5.24 -12.83
C ASP A 186 -12.02 -3.99 -12.39
N SER A 187 -11.97 -3.67 -11.09
CA SER A 187 -11.14 -2.56 -10.59
C SER A 187 -10.67 -2.76 -9.15
N PHE A 188 -9.54 -2.09 -8.85
CA PHE A 188 -8.97 -1.92 -7.52
C PHE A 188 -8.73 -0.43 -7.31
N GLU A 189 -9.29 0.14 -6.24
CA GLU A 189 -9.08 1.54 -5.90
C GLU A 189 -8.68 1.64 -4.42
N GLU A 190 -7.58 2.32 -4.13
CA GLU A 190 -7.26 2.72 -2.76
C GLU A 190 -7.71 4.17 -2.57
N ILE A 191 -8.59 4.38 -1.60
CA ILE A 191 -9.28 5.65 -1.37
C ILE A 191 -9.13 6.10 0.07
N LEU A 192 -9.46 7.35 0.35
CA LEU A 192 -9.57 7.83 1.72
C LEU A 192 -10.87 7.36 2.37
N PRO A 193 -10.90 7.24 3.71
CA PRO A 193 -12.15 6.96 4.41
C PRO A 193 -13.27 7.98 4.15
N SER A 194 -12.91 9.23 3.81
CA SER A 194 -13.82 10.32 3.45
C SER A 194 -14.38 10.25 2.03
N ASP A 195 -13.76 9.48 1.11
CA ASP A 195 -14.13 9.40 -0.31
C ASP A 195 -15.35 8.50 -0.57
N VAL A 196 -16.44 8.70 0.18
CA VAL A 196 -17.65 7.88 0.12
C VAL A 196 -18.34 7.91 -1.25
N ASP A 197 -18.05 8.92 -2.07
CA ASP A 197 -18.58 9.06 -3.43
C ASP A 197 -18.14 7.94 -4.37
N LYS A 198 -17.00 7.30 -4.09
CA LYS A 198 -16.46 6.20 -4.88
C LYS A 198 -17.31 4.93 -4.82
N VAL A 199 -18.19 4.82 -3.83
CA VAL A 199 -19.10 3.68 -3.68
C VAL A 199 -20.55 3.99 -4.07
N LYS A 200 -20.81 5.13 -4.74
CA LYS A 200 -22.14 5.46 -5.28
C LYS A 200 -22.61 4.47 -6.35
N ILE A 201 -23.93 4.43 -6.55
CA ILE A 201 -24.56 3.59 -7.57
C ILE A 201 -24.25 4.15 -8.96
N HIS A 202 -23.87 3.27 -9.89
CA HIS A 202 -23.65 3.63 -11.29
C HIS A 202 -24.85 3.24 -12.14
N LYS A 203 -25.42 4.23 -12.84
CA LYS A 203 -26.57 4.03 -13.73
C LYS A 203 -26.30 2.92 -14.75
N GLY A 204 -27.25 1.98 -14.84
CA GLY A 204 -27.24 0.83 -15.73
C GLY A 204 -26.31 -0.33 -15.31
N LYS A 205 -25.63 -0.23 -14.16
CA LYS A 205 -24.67 -1.25 -13.70
C LYS A 205 -25.21 -2.07 -12.52
N ASP A 206 -24.69 -3.28 -12.36
CA ASP A 206 -24.85 -4.17 -11.21
C ASP A 206 -23.44 -4.47 -10.68
N LYS A 207 -23.09 -3.85 -9.56
CA LYS A 207 -21.76 -3.91 -8.98
C LYS A 207 -21.79 -4.34 -7.51
N VAL A 208 -20.73 -4.99 -7.08
CA VAL A 208 -20.45 -5.22 -5.65
C VAL A 208 -19.00 -4.85 -5.39
N THR A 209 -18.78 -4.10 -4.31
CA THR A 209 -17.44 -3.74 -3.83
C THR A 209 -17.15 -4.44 -2.52
N LEU A 210 -16.02 -5.13 -2.47
CA LEU A 210 -15.41 -5.64 -1.24
C LEU A 210 -14.49 -4.57 -0.69
N LEU A 211 -14.78 -4.07 0.51
CA LEU A 211 -14.09 -2.94 1.12
C LEU A 211 -13.28 -3.40 2.34
N THR A 212 -12.02 -2.99 2.44
CA THR A 212 -11.22 -3.21 3.65
C THR A 212 -10.25 -2.06 3.93
N CYS A 213 -9.57 -2.08 5.08
CA CYS A 213 -8.52 -1.12 5.40
C CYS A 213 -7.17 -1.53 4.79
N THR A 214 -6.36 -0.55 4.37
CA THR A 214 -5.04 -0.78 3.77
C THR A 214 -4.06 0.35 4.16
N PRO A 215 -2.75 0.11 4.29
CA PRO A 215 -2.10 -1.19 4.45
C PRO A 215 -2.52 -1.87 5.77
N PRO A 216 -2.49 -3.21 5.87
CA PRO A 216 -2.86 -3.92 7.10
C PRO A 216 -2.02 -3.47 8.29
N GLY A 217 -2.66 -3.22 9.44
CA GLY A 217 -2.00 -2.78 10.67
C GLY A 217 -1.74 -1.27 10.76
N ILE A 218 -1.77 -0.55 9.63
CA ILE A 218 -1.70 0.93 9.57
C ILE A 218 -3.11 1.50 9.32
N ASN A 219 -3.86 0.91 8.38
CA ASN A 219 -5.30 1.14 8.13
C ASN A 219 -5.69 2.59 7.77
N THR A 220 -4.76 3.36 7.18
CA THR A 220 -4.94 4.76 6.80
C THR A 220 -5.81 4.95 5.55
N PHE A 221 -5.86 3.97 4.67
CA PHE A 221 -6.67 3.97 3.45
C PHE A 221 -7.76 2.91 3.48
N ARG A 222 -8.66 2.94 2.49
CA ARG A 222 -9.60 1.87 2.18
C ARG A 222 -9.26 1.28 0.81
N LEU A 223 -9.15 -0.04 0.75
CA LEU A 223 -9.08 -0.76 -0.51
C LEU A 223 -10.49 -1.15 -0.93
N LEU A 224 -10.89 -0.70 -2.12
CA LEU A 224 -12.09 -1.11 -2.83
C LEU A 224 -11.69 -2.14 -3.88
N VAL A 225 -12.30 -3.32 -3.82
CA VAL A 225 -12.20 -4.35 -4.86
C VAL A 225 -13.58 -4.52 -5.47
N THR A 226 -13.78 -3.92 -6.63
CA THR A 226 -15.10 -3.86 -7.28
C THR A 226 -15.20 -4.93 -8.36
N GLY A 227 -16.35 -5.60 -8.40
CA GLY A 227 -16.70 -6.49 -9.49
C GLY A 227 -18.06 -6.19 -10.10
N HIS A 228 -18.20 -6.48 -11.38
CA HIS A 228 -19.45 -6.42 -12.09
C HIS A 228 -20.12 -7.79 -12.17
N ARG A 229 -21.45 -7.78 -12.25
CA ARG A 229 -22.25 -8.99 -12.37
C ARG A 229 -21.94 -9.76 -13.65
N ILE A 230 -21.76 -11.07 -13.54
CA ILE A 230 -21.64 -11.99 -14.69
C ILE A 230 -22.65 -13.14 -14.58
N ASP A 231 -22.88 -13.85 -15.70
CA ASP A 231 -23.70 -15.06 -15.69
C ASP A 231 -23.05 -16.16 -14.83
N TYR A 232 -23.87 -16.79 -13.98
CA TYR A 232 -23.39 -17.78 -13.03
C TYR A 232 -22.85 -19.05 -13.72
N LYS A 233 -23.49 -19.52 -14.81
CA LYS A 233 -23.05 -20.72 -15.54
C LYS A 233 -21.71 -20.49 -16.22
N THR A 234 -21.45 -19.27 -16.68
CA THR A 234 -20.15 -18.85 -17.20
C THR A 234 -19.09 -18.79 -16.08
N ALA A 235 -19.43 -18.17 -14.94
CA ALA A 235 -18.53 -18.00 -13.81
C ALA A 235 -17.96 -19.33 -13.28
N VAL A 236 -18.81 -20.34 -13.09
CA VAL A 236 -18.40 -21.64 -12.52
C VAL A 236 -17.46 -22.44 -13.42
N LYS A 237 -17.40 -22.14 -14.72
CA LYS A 237 -16.48 -22.79 -15.67
C LYS A 237 -15.09 -22.14 -15.69
N LYS A 238 -14.94 -20.94 -15.13
CA LYS A 238 -13.69 -20.19 -15.16
C LYS A 238 -12.65 -20.84 -14.23
N LYS A 239 -11.43 -21.01 -14.73
CA LYS A 239 -10.33 -21.56 -13.93
C LYS A 239 -9.89 -20.56 -12.87
N VAL A 240 -9.88 -21.01 -11.61
CA VAL A 240 -9.42 -20.20 -10.47
C VAL A 240 -7.90 -20.29 -10.33
N LYS A 241 -7.22 -19.14 -10.32
CA LYS A 241 -5.80 -19.03 -9.97
C LYS A 241 -5.66 -18.63 -8.50
N LYS A 242 -4.89 -19.39 -7.73
CA LYS A 242 -4.65 -19.09 -6.31
C LYS A 242 -3.78 -17.83 -6.14
N ARG A 243 -4.15 -16.99 -5.17
CA ARG A 243 -3.54 -15.70 -4.85
C ARG A 243 -2.98 -15.62 -3.44
N ASN A 244 -3.28 -16.61 -2.60
CA ASN A 244 -2.87 -16.69 -1.20
C ASN A 244 -1.75 -17.73 -0.94
N THR A 245 -1.04 -18.18 -1.98
CA THR A 245 0.06 -19.17 -1.82
C THR A 245 1.15 -18.66 -0.89
N TRP A 246 1.39 -17.34 -0.91
CA TRP A 246 2.34 -16.62 -0.06
C TRP A 246 1.66 -15.93 1.13
N SER A 247 0.49 -16.42 1.57
CA SER A 247 -0.14 -15.90 2.79
C SER A 247 0.76 -16.11 4.00
N TYR A 248 0.55 -15.29 5.04
CA TYR A 248 1.27 -15.41 6.31
C TYR A 248 1.24 -16.85 6.85
N GLN A 249 0.06 -17.47 6.86
CA GLN A 249 -0.12 -18.84 7.32
C GLN A 249 0.74 -19.84 6.53
N ASN A 250 0.70 -19.78 5.20
CA ASN A 250 1.43 -20.72 4.35
C ASN A 250 2.95 -20.55 4.52
N ILE A 251 3.42 -19.30 4.57
CA ILE A 251 4.83 -18.98 4.78
C ILE A 251 5.31 -19.50 6.15
N VAL A 252 4.58 -19.22 7.22
CA VAL A 252 4.94 -19.66 8.58
C VAL A 252 4.94 -21.19 8.68
N LEU A 253 3.88 -21.86 8.20
CA LEU A 253 3.79 -23.32 8.26
C LEU A 253 4.83 -24.00 7.38
N ALA A 254 5.08 -23.52 6.16
CA ALA A 254 6.11 -24.07 5.29
C ALA A 254 7.50 -23.90 5.90
N THR A 255 7.80 -22.73 6.48
CA THR A 255 9.08 -22.47 7.12
C THR A 255 9.25 -23.31 8.39
N LEU A 256 8.22 -23.45 9.22
CA LEU A 256 8.25 -24.36 10.38
C LEU A 256 8.42 -25.82 9.97
N GLY A 257 7.70 -26.28 8.95
CA GLY A 257 7.83 -27.64 8.40
C GLY A 257 9.23 -27.93 7.87
N LEU A 258 9.81 -26.98 7.13
CA LEU A 258 11.20 -27.07 6.66
C LEU A 258 12.18 -27.15 7.83
N ASN A 259 12.00 -26.32 8.87
CA ASN A 259 12.82 -26.38 10.07
C ASN A 259 12.71 -27.74 10.78
N VAL A 260 11.50 -28.29 10.94
CA VAL A 260 11.31 -29.62 11.54
C VAL A 260 12.01 -30.71 10.71
N ALA A 261 11.89 -30.67 9.38
CA ALA A 261 12.52 -31.64 8.48
C ALA A 261 14.06 -31.59 8.57
N ILE A 262 14.65 -30.39 8.50
CA ILE A 262 16.11 -30.23 8.63
C ILE A 262 16.57 -30.63 10.04
N PHE A 263 15.82 -30.30 11.08
CA PHE A 263 16.15 -30.68 12.45
C PHE A 263 16.16 -32.21 12.63
N ALA A 264 15.14 -32.90 12.10
CA ALA A 264 15.06 -34.35 12.10
C ALA A 264 16.24 -35.00 11.35
N LEU A 265 16.63 -34.43 10.19
CA LEU A 265 17.80 -34.87 9.44
C LEU A 265 19.10 -34.71 10.25
N LEU A 266 19.32 -33.54 10.85
CA LEU A 266 20.50 -33.27 11.68
C LEU A 266 20.57 -34.21 12.89
N MET A 267 19.43 -34.44 13.57
CA MET A 267 19.34 -35.39 14.68
C MET A 267 19.57 -36.84 14.24
N GLY A 268 19.07 -37.23 13.07
CA GLY A 268 19.31 -38.55 12.48
C GLY A 268 20.80 -38.78 12.18
N LEU A 269 21.46 -37.79 11.57
CA LEU A 269 22.89 -37.80 11.31
C LEU A 269 23.70 -37.83 12.61
N TYR A 270 23.35 -37.00 13.59
CA TYR A 270 23.98 -36.98 14.91
C TYR A 270 23.88 -38.34 15.62
N ARG A 271 22.69 -38.92 15.71
CA ARG A 271 22.47 -40.25 16.31
C ARG A 271 23.26 -41.34 15.58
N ARG A 272 23.25 -41.32 14.24
CA ARG A 272 24.03 -42.26 13.41
C ARG A 272 25.52 -42.14 13.67
N PHE A 273 26.06 -40.93 13.73
CA PHE A 273 27.48 -40.71 13.98
C PHE A 273 27.87 -41.02 15.42
N ILE A 274 27.02 -40.74 16.42
CA ILE A 274 27.28 -41.16 17.80
C ILE A 274 27.26 -42.67 17.95
N LYS A 275 26.31 -43.38 17.33
CA LYS A 275 26.27 -44.84 17.39
C LYS A 275 27.56 -45.46 16.82
N ARG A 276 28.04 -44.93 15.69
CA ARG A 276 29.31 -45.35 15.08
C ARG A 276 30.55 -44.91 15.85
N PHE A 277 30.48 -43.77 16.54
CA PHE A 277 31.56 -43.29 17.40
C PHE A 277 31.78 -44.19 18.61
N ARG A 278 30.72 -44.86 19.10
CA ARG A 278 30.77 -45.85 20.19
C ARG A 278 31.02 -47.29 19.72
N SER A 279 31.39 -47.49 18.45
CA SER A 279 31.71 -48.82 17.90
C SER A 279 33.08 -49.29 18.39
N ASP A 280 33.23 -50.58 18.64
CA ASP A 280 34.51 -51.17 19.08
C ASP A 280 35.58 -51.17 17.98
N ASP A 281 35.17 -51.10 16.70
CA ASP A 281 36.05 -50.95 15.55
C ASP A 281 36.71 -49.54 15.52
N PRO A 282 38.05 -49.45 15.62
CA PRO A 282 38.78 -48.19 15.69
C PRO A 282 38.69 -47.36 14.39
N ILE A 283 38.58 -48.01 13.22
CA ILE A 283 38.45 -47.34 11.91
C ILE A 283 37.07 -46.67 11.81
N ILE A 284 36.02 -47.39 12.22
CA ILE A 284 34.64 -46.89 12.24
C ILE A 284 34.51 -45.72 13.23
N ALA A 285 35.07 -45.87 14.44
CA ALA A 285 35.03 -44.83 15.47
C ALA A 285 35.79 -43.56 15.03
N ALA A 286 36.96 -43.69 14.40
CA ALA A 286 37.73 -42.56 13.88
C ALA A 286 36.99 -41.80 12.77
N LYS A 287 36.37 -42.53 11.81
CA LYS A 287 35.56 -41.94 10.74
C LYS A 287 34.34 -41.23 11.29
N ALA A 288 33.68 -41.81 12.29
CA ALA A 288 32.54 -41.21 12.96
C ALA A 288 32.90 -39.91 13.72
N ARG A 289 34.05 -39.89 14.41
CA ARG A 289 34.58 -38.67 15.07
C ARG A 289 34.79 -37.54 14.06
N LYS A 290 35.38 -37.84 12.90
CA LYS A 290 35.58 -36.86 11.81
C LYS A 290 34.26 -36.33 11.27
N ASN A 291 33.28 -37.21 11.03
CA ASN A 291 31.95 -36.83 10.55
C ASN A 291 31.17 -35.99 11.56
N LEU A 292 31.28 -36.32 12.87
CA LEU A 292 30.62 -35.56 13.93
C LEU A 292 31.22 -34.15 14.04
N LYS A 293 32.55 -34.02 14.01
CA LYS A 293 33.21 -32.70 13.95
C LYS A 293 32.75 -31.89 12.74
N ARG A 294 32.72 -32.50 11.55
CA ARG A 294 32.23 -31.86 10.32
C ARG A 294 30.78 -31.40 10.45
N LEU A 295 29.89 -32.23 11.00
CA LEU A 295 28.49 -31.87 11.23
C LEU A 295 28.38 -30.62 12.10
N PHE A 296 29.09 -30.58 13.23
CA PHE A 296 29.10 -29.41 14.11
C PHE A 296 29.67 -28.16 13.43
N THR A 297 30.78 -28.28 12.70
CA THR A 297 31.38 -27.16 11.97
C THR A 297 30.42 -26.62 10.92
N VAL A 298 29.83 -27.48 10.08
CA VAL A 298 28.89 -27.08 9.03
C VAL A 298 27.66 -26.39 9.63
N THR A 299 27.05 -26.96 10.68
CA THR A 299 25.88 -26.34 11.32
C THR A 299 26.21 -25.00 11.96
N LYS A 300 27.39 -24.84 12.57
CA LYS A 300 27.85 -23.56 13.13
C LYS A 300 28.11 -22.53 12.02
N THR A 301 28.75 -22.93 10.94
CA THR A 301 29.01 -22.06 9.77
C THR A 301 27.69 -21.61 9.13
N LEU A 302 26.73 -22.52 8.96
CA LEU A 302 25.39 -22.18 8.46
C LEU A 302 24.69 -21.14 9.36
N PHE A 303 24.75 -21.30 10.68
CA PHE A 303 24.18 -20.33 11.62
C PHE A 303 24.80 -18.95 11.48
N ILE A 304 26.13 -18.87 11.39
CA ILE A 304 26.85 -17.60 11.21
C ILE A 304 26.48 -16.96 9.88
N ILE A 305 26.42 -17.74 8.78
CA ILE A 305 26.02 -17.24 7.47
C ILE A 305 24.60 -16.69 7.49
N LEU A 306 23.65 -17.41 8.09
CA LEU A 306 22.27 -16.95 8.23
C LEU A 306 22.24 -15.63 9.01
N PHE A 307 22.99 -15.53 10.11
CA PHE A 307 23.04 -14.34 10.97
C PHE A 307 23.54 -13.12 10.22
N ILE A 308 24.69 -13.26 9.57
CA ILE A 308 25.27 -12.20 8.75
C ILE A 308 24.29 -11.80 7.64
N THR A 309 23.63 -12.76 6.99
CA THR A 309 22.66 -12.48 5.91
C THR A 309 21.47 -11.69 6.43
N MET A 310 20.85 -12.09 7.55
CA MET A 310 19.72 -11.36 8.13
C MET A 310 20.12 -9.94 8.55
N THR A 311 21.25 -9.81 9.24
CA THR A 311 21.77 -8.50 9.64
C THR A 311 22.04 -7.62 8.43
N ALA A 312 22.62 -8.17 7.36
CA ALA A 312 22.82 -7.43 6.11
C ALA A 312 21.49 -6.99 5.46
N VAL A 313 20.47 -7.85 5.43
CA VAL A 313 19.12 -7.50 4.94
C VAL A 313 18.51 -6.37 5.76
N LEU A 314 18.58 -6.44 7.08
CA LEU A 314 18.04 -5.40 7.98
C LEU A 314 18.80 -4.08 7.83
N ILE A 315 20.14 -4.11 7.78
CA ILE A 315 20.96 -2.92 7.53
C ILE A 315 20.61 -2.31 6.16
N THR A 316 20.47 -3.14 5.13
CA THR A 316 20.08 -2.67 3.79
C THR A 316 18.70 -2.03 3.79
N ALA A 317 17.73 -2.63 4.50
CA ALA A 317 16.39 -2.07 4.64
C ALA A 317 16.39 -0.71 5.38
N ILE A 318 17.16 -0.60 6.47
CA ILE A 318 17.32 0.67 7.21
C ILE A 318 18.00 1.72 6.32
N TYR A 319 19.07 1.35 5.63
CA TYR A 319 19.76 2.22 4.66
C TYR A 319 18.78 2.74 3.60
N GLY A 320 17.97 1.85 3.01
CA GLY A 320 16.93 2.22 2.05
C GLY A 320 15.88 3.17 2.64
N TYR A 321 15.37 2.88 3.83
CA TYR A 321 14.40 3.74 4.51
C TYR A 321 14.94 5.16 4.74
N LEU A 322 16.17 5.29 5.24
CA LEU A 322 16.81 6.59 5.45
C LEU A 322 17.05 7.34 4.13
N HIS A 323 17.42 6.64 3.06
CA HIS A 323 17.58 7.25 1.75
C HIS A 323 16.26 7.69 1.12
N MET A 324 15.13 7.09 1.50
CA MET A 324 13.82 7.58 1.05
C MET A 324 13.55 8.98 1.62
N GLU A 325 13.90 9.24 2.88
CA GLU A 325 13.66 10.53 3.55
C GLU A 325 14.55 11.67 3.03
N GLN A 326 15.70 11.37 2.43
CA GLN A 326 16.61 12.39 1.90
C GLN A 326 16.24 12.79 0.48
N GLU A 327 15.89 14.05 0.19
CA GLU A 327 15.76 14.49 -1.20
C GLU A 327 17.13 14.45 -1.90
N PRO A 328 17.29 13.71 -3.01
CA PRO A 328 18.56 13.63 -3.69
C PRO A 328 18.94 15.02 -4.19
N ALA A 329 20.21 15.40 -4.02
CA ALA A 329 20.69 16.67 -4.51
C ALA A 329 20.48 16.74 -6.04
N SER A 330 19.57 17.61 -6.48
CA SER A 330 19.32 17.84 -7.90
C SER A 330 20.61 18.24 -8.60
N ALA A 331 21.04 17.45 -9.58
CA ALA A 331 22.19 17.77 -10.43
C ALA A 331 21.93 19.06 -11.21
N ALA A 332 23.01 19.76 -11.61
CA ALA A 332 22.86 20.98 -12.39
C ALA A 332 22.23 20.68 -13.78
N VAL A 333 21.12 21.34 -14.09
CA VAL A 333 20.38 21.16 -15.35
C VAL A 333 21.08 21.94 -16.45
N ASN A 334 21.41 21.28 -17.56
CA ASN A 334 21.96 21.96 -18.73
C ASN A 334 20.83 22.55 -19.57
N VAL A 335 20.79 23.87 -19.68
CA VAL A 335 19.74 24.59 -20.44
C VAL A 335 20.18 24.93 -21.87
N GLY A 336 21.46 24.74 -22.19
CA GLY A 336 22.05 25.10 -23.48
C GLY A 336 22.29 26.59 -23.62
N ARG A 337 23.13 27.00 -24.60
CA ARG A 337 23.42 28.43 -24.83
C ARG A 337 22.27 29.19 -25.48
N THR A 338 21.44 28.51 -26.26
CA THR A 338 20.33 29.08 -27.05
C THR A 338 18.95 28.63 -26.55
N GLU A 339 18.84 28.23 -25.28
CA GLU A 339 17.56 27.86 -24.64
C GLU A 339 16.86 26.65 -25.30
N GLU A 340 17.64 25.77 -25.96
CA GLU A 340 17.14 24.61 -26.72
C GLU A 340 16.25 23.68 -25.89
N LEU A 341 16.50 23.57 -24.58
CA LEU A 341 15.73 22.70 -23.70
C LEU A 341 14.25 23.10 -23.61
N SER A 342 13.96 24.41 -23.63
CA SER A 342 12.59 24.93 -23.54
C SER A 342 11.71 24.53 -24.74
N SER A 343 12.33 24.27 -25.90
CA SER A 343 11.61 23.86 -27.12
C SER A 343 10.88 22.52 -26.99
N TYR A 344 11.33 21.66 -26.06
CA TYR A 344 10.71 20.37 -25.79
C TYR A 344 9.50 20.47 -24.85
N ASN A 345 9.29 21.60 -24.18
CA ASN A 345 8.25 21.74 -23.15
C ASN A 345 6.83 21.58 -23.72
N ILE A 346 6.58 22.14 -24.91
CA ILE A 346 5.23 22.14 -25.52
C ILE A 346 4.74 20.71 -25.79
N ASP A 347 5.61 19.85 -26.35
CA ASP A 347 5.27 18.46 -26.64
C ASP A 347 4.93 17.68 -25.36
N LYS A 348 5.72 17.88 -24.30
CA LYS A 348 5.48 17.25 -22.98
C LYS A 348 4.15 17.71 -22.37
N ILE A 349 3.85 19.01 -22.44
CA ILE A 349 2.59 19.58 -21.94
C ILE A 349 1.39 18.99 -22.69
N GLN A 350 1.44 18.90 -24.02
CA GLN A 350 0.32 18.39 -24.81
C GLN A 350 0.03 16.91 -24.59
N LYS A 351 1.06 16.10 -24.31
CA LYS A 351 0.93 14.65 -24.07
C LYS A 351 0.60 14.31 -22.61
N ALA A 352 0.72 15.25 -21.69
CA ALA A 352 0.57 14.99 -20.27
C ALA A 352 -0.89 14.76 -19.86
N ASN A 353 -1.08 13.99 -18.78
CA ASN A 353 -2.39 13.70 -18.24
C ASN A 353 -2.80 14.75 -17.20
N TYR A 354 -3.91 15.45 -17.44
CA TYR A 354 -4.49 16.45 -16.53
C TYR A 354 -5.83 16.00 -15.91
N GLY A 355 -6.18 14.72 -15.99
CA GLY A 355 -7.42 14.19 -15.40
C GLY A 355 -7.32 14.00 -13.88
N GLU A 356 -8.26 14.58 -13.13
CA GLU A 356 -8.31 14.51 -11.65
C GLU A 356 -8.59 13.10 -11.09
N LYS A 357 -9.15 12.18 -11.92
CA LYS A 357 -9.57 10.83 -11.49
C LYS A 357 -8.45 9.95 -10.93
N GLN A 358 -7.19 10.38 -11.01
CA GLN A 358 -6.01 9.61 -10.62
C GLN A 358 -5.30 10.14 -9.36
N ILE A 359 -5.78 11.20 -8.72
CA ILE A 359 -5.17 11.75 -7.50
C ILE A 359 -5.72 10.99 -6.28
N ALA A 360 -5.20 9.78 -6.06
CA ALA A 360 -5.41 9.03 -4.81
C ALA A 360 -4.35 9.44 -3.80
N SER A 361 -4.63 9.41 -2.50
CA SER A 361 -3.54 9.63 -1.53
C SER A 361 -2.61 8.42 -1.49
N VAL A 362 -1.37 8.70 -1.11
CA VAL A 362 -0.21 7.87 -1.45
C VAL A 362 0.46 7.32 -0.20
N LYS A 363 1.06 6.14 -0.34
CA LYS A 363 1.84 5.49 0.71
C LYS A 363 3.32 5.80 0.56
N ILE A 364 4.06 5.54 1.63
CA ILE A 364 5.53 5.60 1.61
C ILE A 364 6.14 4.64 0.57
N SER A 365 5.49 3.51 0.29
CA SER A 365 5.89 2.59 -0.78
C SER A 365 5.72 3.17 -2.18
N ASP A 366 4.67 3.99 -2.40
CA ASP A 366 4.44 4.65 -3.69
C ASP A 366 5.48 5.74 -3.91
N TYR A 367 5.81 6.47 -2.85
CA TYR A 367 6.91 7.44 -2.88
C TYR A 367 8.26 6.76 -3.17
N ALA A 368 8.57 5.62 -2.53
CA ALA A 368 9.77 4.83 -2.83
C ALA A 368 9.86 4.47 -4.32
N LYS A 369 8.73 4.03 -4.87
CA LYS A 369 8.62 3.64 -6.28
C LYS A 369 8.81 4.85 -7.20
N ALA A 370 8.12 5.96 -6.94
CA ALA A 370 8.27 7.19 -7.74
C ALA A 370 9.73 7.70 -7.70
N LYS A 371 10.36 7.65 -6.52
CA LYS A 371 11.77 8.00 -6.36
C LYS A 371 12.70 7.09 -7.16
N SER A 372 12.40 5.79 -7.24
CA SER A 372 13.22 4.85 -8.02
C SER A 372 13.24 5.16 -9.52
N VAL A 373 12.24 5.87 -10.06
CA VAL A 373 12.13 6.20 -11.49
C VAL A 373 12.23 7.70 -11.77
N VAL A 374 12.66 8.50 -10.79
CA VAL A 374 12.70 9.96 -10.85
C VAL A 374 13.40 10.52 -12.10
N GLN A 375 14.46 9.86 -12.58
CA GLN A 375 15.14 10.25 -13.81
C GLN A 375 14.21 10.18 -15.02
N THR A 376 13.51 9.04 -15.17
CA THR A 376 12.61 8.79 -16.29
C THR A 376 11.42 9.74 -16.24
N THR A 377 10.80 9.88 -15.07
CA THR A 377 9.67 10.80 -14.87
C THR A 377 10.07 12.24 -15.19
N THR A 378 11.22 12.71 -14.68
CA THR A 378 11.69 14.08 -14.90
C THR A 378 12.06 14.32 -16.36
N ASN A 379 12.67 13.35 -17.05
CA ASN A 379 12.99 13.51 -18.47
C ASN A 379 11.74 13.50 -19.35
N ASN A 380 10.76 12.65 -19.04
CA ASN A 380 9.53 12.55 -19.83
C ASN A 380 8.60 13.75 -19.64
N TRP A 381 8.51 14.28 -18.42
CA TRP A 381 7.49 15.28 -18.07
C TRP A 381 8.05 16.60 -17.57
N GLY A 382 9.35 16.72 -17.32
CA GLY A 382 9.94 17.95 -16.81
C GLY A 382 9.94 19.06 -17.86
N ILE A 383 9.43 20.20 -17.44
CA ILE A 383 9.25 21.41 -18.26
C ILE A 383 9.79 22.68 -17.59
N GLY A 384 10.39 22.52 -16.41
CA GLY A 384 10.92 23.64 -15.66
C GLY A 384 11.46 23.23 -14.30
N LYS A 385 11.71 24.23 -13.46
CA LYS A 385 12.24 24.05 -12.12
C LYS A 385 11.63 25.05 -11.14
N LEU A 386 11.43 24.62 -9.89
CA LEU A 386 10.97 25.41 -8.75
C LEU A 386 12.03 25.36 -7.65
N VAL A 387 12.51 26.52 -7.21
CA VAL A 387 13.50 26.65 -6.14
C VAL A 387 13.05 27.68 -5.11
N ILE A 388 13.05 27.28 -3.84
CA ILE A 388 12.71 28.15 -2.70
C ILE A 388 13.82 27.98 -1.65
N PRO A 389 14.89 28.79 -1.71
CA PRO A 389 16.09 28.58 -0.89
C PRO A 389 15.82 28.61 0.62
N ASP A 390 14.96 29.52 1.08
CA ASP A 390 14.68 29.75 2.50
C ASP A 390 14.09 28.53 3.23
N VAL A 391 13.50 27.61 2.49
CA VAL A 391 12.90 26.36 3.00
C VAL A 391 13.48 25.14 2.29
N SER A 392 14.66 25.28 1.67
CA SER A 392 15.39 24.19 1.01
C SER A 392 14.56 23.37 0.03
N ILE A 393 13.71 24.02 -0.79
CA ILE A 393 12.94 23.33 -1.85
C ILE A 393 13.68 23.49 -3.18
N ASP A 394 13.90 22.37 -3.88
CA ASP A 394 14.53 22.28 -5.20
C ASP A 394 13.87 21.13 -5.97
N LEU A 395 12.80 21.45 -6.72
CA LEU A 395 11.96 20.46 -7.39
C LEU A 395 11.87 20.73 -8.91
N PRO A 396 11.83 19.69 -9.75
CA PRO A 396 11.44 19.87 -11.14
C PRO A 396 9.96 20.25 -11.23
N ILE A 397 9.62 21.08 -12.22
CA ILE A 397 8.21 21.33 -12.60
C ILE A 397 7.84 20.30 -13.67
N LEU A 398 6.79 19.53 -13.42
CA LEU A 398 6.37 18.41 -14.27
C LEU A 398 5.01 18.70 -14.95
N ALA A 399 4.91 18.38 -16.23
CA ALA A 399 3.68 18.49 -17.01
C ALA A 399 2.66 17.42 -16.57
N GLY A 400 1.44 17.83 -16.21
CA GLY A 400 0.32 16.94 -15.87
C GLY A 400 0.28 16.46 -14.42
N MET A 401 -0.93 16.11 -13.98
CA MET A 401 -1.30 15.67 -12.63
C MET A 401 -1.27 14.15 -12.45
N ALA A 402 -0.51 13.43 -13.27
CA ALA A 402 -0.31 12.00 -13.07
C ALA A 402 0.24 11.73 -11.65
N ASN A 403 -0.21 10.67 -11.00
CA ASN A 403 0.17 10.36 -9.62
C ASN A 403 1.69 10.27 -9.42
N GLU A 404 2.40 9.74 -10.41
CA GLU A 404 3.86 9.68 -10.43
C GLU A 404 4.48 11.07 -10.41
N ASN A 405 3.98 12.01 -11.22
CA ASN A 405 4.49 13.38 -11.27
C ASN A 405 4.31 14.08 -9.92
N LEU A 406 3.14 13.95 -9.29
CA LEU A 406 2.86 14.52 -7.96
C LEU A 406 3.76 13.97 -6.83
N LEU A 407 4.28 12.75 -7.00
CA LEU A 407 5.22 12.11 -6.07
C LEU A 407 6.69 12.44 -6.36
N THR A 408 6.99 12.94 -7.56
CA THR A 408 8.36 13.19 -8.03
C THR A 408 8.75 14.67 -8.00
N GLY A 409 7.81 15.58 -8.28
CA GLY A 409 8.10 17.02 -8.36
C GLY A 409 6.83 17.87 -8.36
N ALA A 410 6.99 19.16 -8.66
CA ALA A 410 5.89 20.13 -8.69
C ALA A 410 5.08 19.96 -9.98
N ALA A 411 3.97 19.21 -9.90
CA ALA A 411 3.11 18.90 -11.05
C ALA A 411 2.20 20.07 -11.42
N THR A 412 2.04 20.35 -12.71
CA THR A 412 1.18 21.42 -13.22
C THR A 412 -0.30 21.05 -13.19
N TYR A 413 -1.15 22.01 -12.77
CA TYR A 413 -2.60 21.79 -12.62
C TYR A 413 -3.34 21.80 -13.96
N ARG A 414 -2.98 22.71 -14.88
CA ARG A 414 -3.64 22.86 -16.20
C ARG A 414 -2.65 22.77 -17.35
N SER A 415 -3.14 22.40 -18.52
CA SER A 415 -2.33 22.35 -19.75
C SER A 415 -2.08 23.73 -20.38
N ASP A 416 -2.91 24.73 -20.08
CA ASP A 416 -2.87 26.05 -20.69
C ASP A 416 -2.15 27.12 -19.84
N GLN A 417 -1.69 26.76 -18.64
CA GLN A 417 -0.99 27.69 -17.75
C GLN A 417 0.43 28.02 -18.27
N GLN A 418 0.85 29.27 -18.10
CA GLN A 418 2.17 29.76 -18.53
C GLN A 418 2.84 30.51 -17.37
N LEU A 419 4.13 30.26 -17.14
CA LEU A 419 4.87 31.01 -16.13
C LEU A 419 4.87 32.51 -16.47
N GLY A 420 4.77 33.35 -15.45
CA GLY A 420 4.65 34.81 -15.57
C GLY A 420 3.30 35.33 -16.06
N ARG A 421 2.30 34.48 -16.31
CA ARG A 421 0.95 34.90 -16.75
C ARG A 421 -0.15 34.23 -15.93
N GLY A 422 -1.20 34.99 -15.62
CA GLY A 422 -2.34 34.50 -14.83
C GLY A 422 -1.88 33.89 -13.50
N ASN A 423 -2.53 32.82 -13.07
CA ASN A 423 -2.18 32.04 -11.88
C ASN A 423 -1.55 30.70 -12.28
N TYR A 424 -0.25 30.55 -12.09
CA TYR A 424 0.47 29.30 -12.36
C TYR A 424 0.38 28.36 -11.15
N VAL A 425 -0.43 27.30 -11.26
CA VAL A 425 -0.72 26.40 -10.14
C VAL A 425 0.14 25.14 -10.25
N VAL A 426 0.84 24.80 -9.18
CA VAL A 426 1.57 23.54 -9.05
C VAL A 426 1.19 22.81 -7.77
N LEU A 427 1.17 21.48 -7.86
CA LEU A 427 0.75 20.59 -6.79
C LEU A 427 1.82 19.54 -6.52
N THR A 428 1.89 19.08 -5.27
CA THR A 428 2.57 17.82 -4.91
C THR A 428 1.70 16.99 -3.99
N HIS A 429 2.00 15.70 -3.90
CA HIS A 429 1.50 14.88 -2.81
C HIS A 429 2.09 15.32 -1.47
N ASN A 430 1.37 15.03 -0.39
CA ASN A 430 1.87 15.09 0.97
C ASN A 430 2.14 13.67 1.45
N ILE A 431 3.38 13.36 1.81
CA ILE A 431 3.71 12.09 2.44
C ILE A 431 3.62 12.29 3.94
N PHE A 432 2.68 11.59 4.58
CA PHE A 432 2.43 11.74 6.01
C PHE A 432 3.70 11.51 6.84
N ASP A 433 3.97 12.44 7.75
CA ASP A 433 5.12 12.41 8.67
C ASP A 433 6.49 12.31 7.95
N LYS A 434 6.61 12.96 6.78
CA LYS A 434 7.84 13.05 6.01
C LYS A 434 8.09 14.48 5.50
N ASP A 435 9.33 14.91 5.64
CA ASP A 435 9.80 16.21 5.18
C ASP A 435 10.31 16.16 3.72
N VAL A 436 9.37 16.02 2.77
CA VAL A 436 9.66 15.89 1.33
C VAL A 436 8.72 16.74 0.47
N LEU A 437 9.09 16.99 -0.79
CA LEU A 437 8.31 17.75 -1.77
C LEU A 437 8.00 19.17 -1.24
N LEU A 438 6.73 19.59 -1.29
CA LEU A 438 6.30 20.88 -0.76
C LEU A 438 6.00 20.86 0.74
N HIS A 439 6.45 19.86 1.52
CA HIS A 439 6.20 19.83 2.96
C HIS A 439 6.58 21.16 3.64
N ARG A 440 7.80 21.65 3.35
CA ARG A 440 8.39 22.86 3.97
C ARG A 440 7.76 24.19 3.56
N ILE A 441 6.79 24.22 2.63
CA ILE A 441 6.11 25.49 2.30
C ILE A 441 5.32 26.06 3.49
N GLN A 442 4.99 25.23 4.48
CA GLN A 442 4.33 25.68 5.71
C GLN A 442 5.15 26.72 6.49
N ASP A 443 6.48 26.69 6.36
CA ASP A 443 7.40 27.58 7.05
C ASP A 443 7.64 28.90 6.28
N LEU A 444 7.08 29.03 5.07
CA LEU A 444 7.23 30.23 4.25
C LEU A 444 6.47 31.42 4.83
N LYS A 445 7.14 32.56 4.85
CA LYS A 445 6.66 33.85 5.34
C LYS A 445 6.50 34.82 4.18
N LYS A 446 5.60 35.79 4.37
CA LYS A 446 5.39 36.89 3.42
C LYS A 446 6.72 37.62 3.15
N GLY A 447 6.98 37.95 1.89
CA GLY A 447 8.21 38.62 1.44
C GLY A 447 9.34 37.67 1.01
N GLN A 448 9.27 36.38 1.34
CA GLN A 448 10.27 35.41 0.87
C GLN A 448 10.12 35.13 -0.63
N LEU A 449 11.22 34.74 -1.28
CA LEU A 449 11.28 34.61 -2.74
C LEU A 449 11.12 33.17 -3.21
N ILE A 450 10.33 33.00 -4.26
CA ILE A 450 10.12 31.75 -5.00
C ILE A 450 10.69 31.96 -6.41
N TYR A 451 11.62 31.11 -6.82
CA TYR A 451 12.22 31.17 -8.15
C TYR A 451 11.70 30.02 -9.00
N THR A 452 11.27 30.32 -10.23
CA THR A 452 10.95 29.29 -11.21
C THR A 452 11.57 29.57 -12.56
N THR A 453 11.71 28.53 -13.38
CA THR A 453 12.15 28.67 -14.78
C THR A 453 11.46 27.64 -15.66
N ASP A 454 11.17 28.01 -16.89
CA ASP A 454 10.77 27.13 -18.01
C ASP A 454 11.95 26.78 -18.92
N PHE A 455 13.18 27.03 -18.45
CA PHE A 455 14.44 26.96 -19.21
C PHE A 455 14.59 28.01 -20.32
N LYS A 456 13.68 28.98 -20.39
CA LYS A 456 13.77 30.16 -21.27
C LYS A 456 13.89 31.46 -20.47
N ASN A 457 13.09 31.61 -19.43
CA ASN A 457 13.14 32.74 -18.52
C ASN A 457 13.25 32.26 -17.08
N VAL A 458 13.73 33.13 -16.21
CA VAL A 458 13.59 33.01 -14.76
C VAL A 458 12.49 33.95 -14.29
N TYR A 459 11.59 33.41 -13.48
CA TYR A 459 10.47 34.12 -12.90
C TYR A 459 10.68 34.18 -11.39
N VAL A 460 10.73 35.40 -10.85
CA VAL A 460 10.87 35.62 -9.42
C VAL A 460 9.51 36.04 -8.88
N TYR A 461 9.02 35.29 -7.90
CA TYR A 461 7.77 35.58 -7.19
C TYR A 461 8.08 35.89 -5.73
N GLU A 462 7.28 36.78 -5.13
CA GLU A 462 7.36 37.13 -3.72
C GLU A 462 6.14 36.59 -2.97
N VAL A 463 6.36 35.82 -1.91
CA VAL A 463 5.30 35.21 -1.10
C VAL A 463 4.36 36.30 -0.57
N SER A 464 3.09 36.16 -0.93
CA SER A 464 2.02 37.09 -0.59
C SER A 464 1.02 36.50 0.41
N LEU A 465 0.83 35.18 0.40
CA LEU A 465 -0.14 34.44 1.21
C LEU A 465 0.42 33.07 1.56
N ASN A 466 0.27 32.65 2.82
CA ASN A 466 0.44 31.26 3.27
C ASN A 466 -0.73 30.95 4.22
N LYS A 467 -1.57 29.97 3.86
CA LYS A 467 -2.78 29.64 4.62
C LYS A 467 -3.13 28.16 4.48
N ILE A 468 -3.87 27.63 5.46
CA ILE A 468 -4.61 26.39 5.32
C ILE A 468 -6.01 26.72 4.78
N ILE A 469 -6.41 26.03 3.71
CA ILE A 469 -7.72 26.18 3.06
C ILE A 469 -8.43 24.82 3.03
N GLU A 470 -9.75 24.81 2.90
CA GLU A 470 -10.49 23.60 2.55
C GLU A 470 -10.33 23.28 1.06
N GLU A 471 -10.37 22.00 0.69
CA GLU A 471 -10.28 21.55 -0.71
C GLU A 471 -11.43 22.07 -1.59
N THR A 472 -12.52 22.51 -0.98
CA THR A 472 -13.69 23.12 -1.63
C THR A 472 -13.45 24.60 -2.01
N GLU A 473 -12.41 25.25 -1.48
CA GLU A 473 -12.09 26.65 -1.74
C GLU A 473 -11.37 26.85 -3.10
N VAL A 474 -12.06 26.54 -4.19
CA VAL A 474 -11.50 26.56 -5.56
C VAL A 474 -11.07 27.94 -6.08
N SER A 475 -11.48 29.03 -5.41
CA SER A 475 -11.15 30.40 -5.84
C SER A 475 -9.65 30.71 -5.89
N TYR A 476 -8.81 29.98 -5.14
CA TYR A 476 -7.36 30.18 -5.13
C TYR A 476 -6.63 29.57 -6.32
N VAL A 477 -7.28 28.69 -7.07
CA VAL A 477 -6.70 28.02 -8.26
C VAL A 477 -7.29 28.54 -9.57
N GLU A 478 -8.16 29.55 -9.52
CA GLU A 478 -8.70 30.23 -10.70
C GLU A 478 -7.58 30.73 -11.63
N LYS A 479 -7.84 30.68 -12.94
CA LYS A 479 -6.85 30.98 -13.98
C LYS A 479 -6.38 32.43 -13.92
N GLU A 480 -7.29 33.37 -13.75
CA GLU A 480 -6.99 34.80 -13.77
C GLU A 480 -7.05 35.37 -12.35
N PRO A 481 -5.96 35.98 -11.85
CA PRO A 481 -5.94 36.57 -10.52
C PRO A 481 -6.77 37.86 -10.50
N LYS A 482 -7.59 38.05 -9.45
CA LYS A 482 -8.51 39.20 -9.32
C LYS A 482 -7.84 40.58 -9.38
N ASN A 483 -6.55 40.66 -9.02
CA ASN A 483 -5.78 41.91 -9.01
C ASN A 483 -4.94 42.12 -10.29
N GLY A 484 -5.05 41.24 -11.30
CA GLY A 484 -4.31 41.31 -12.57
C GLY A 484 -2.80 41.04 -12.46
N ILE A 485 -2.25 40.94 -11.25
CA ILE A 485 -0.84 40.60 -11.01
C ILE A 485 -0.69 39.10 -11.16
N ALA A 486 0.18 38.65 -12.08
CA ALA A 486 0.47 37.24 -12.26
C ALA A 486 0.96 36.59 -10.95
N LYS A 487 0.55 35.36 -10.69
CA LYS A 487 0.84 34.64 -9.44
C LYS A 487 1.36 33.24 -9.71
N ILE A 488 2.05 32.70 -8.71
CA ILE A 488 2.29 31.27 -8.56
C ILE A 488 1.53 30.77 -7.34
N THR A 489 0.87 29.64 -7.47
CA THR A 489 0.17 28.96 -6.38
C THR A 489 0.80 27.58 -6.14
N LEU A 490 1.35 27.38 -4.95
CA LEU A 490 1.86 26.10 -4.47
C LEU A 490 0.80 25.45 -3.59
N LEU A 491 0.45 24.20 -3.88
CA LEU A 491 -0.61 23.48 -3.17
C LEU A 491 -0.18 22.07 -2.79
N ARG A 492 -0.45 21.66 -1.55
CA ARG A 492 -0.38 20.26 -1.10
C ARG A 492 -1.45 19.96 -0.06
N CYS A 493 -1.71 18.68 0.22
CA CYS A 493 -2.54 18.29 1.37
C CYS A 493 -1.89 18.72 2.70
N GLU A 494 -2.71 19.11 3.68
CA GLU A 494 -2.26 19.57 5.00
C GLU A 494 -2.87 18.72 6.12
N GLY A 495 -2.01 18.11 6.95
CA GLY A 495 -2.41 17.22 8.04
C GLY A 495 -2.36 15.74 7.67
N ASP A 496 -3.22 14.97 8.31
CA ASP A 496 -3.24 13.50 8.22
C ASP A 496 -3.69 12.99 6.85
N ILE A 497 -3.42 11.71 6.58
CA ILE A 497 -3.96 11.00 5.42
C ILE A 497 -5.50 11.10 5.46
N GLY A 498 -6.11 11.65 4.42
CA GLY A 498 -7.56 11.86 4.39
C GLY A 498 -8.01 13.30 4.58
N THR A 499 -7.07 14.19 4.88
CA THR A 499 -7.38 15.59 5.15
C THR A 499 -8.10 16.27 3.98
N ILE A 500 -9.18 16.97 4.33
CA ILE A 500 -9.89 17.90 3.42
C ILE A 500 -9.16 19.25 3.33
N TYR A 501 -8.10 19.44 4.12
CA TYR A 501 -7.36 20.70 4.14
C TYR A 501 -6.18 20.66 3.17
N ARG A 502 -5.84 21.84 2.64
CA ARG A 502 -4.70 22.09 1.78
C ARG A 502 -3.85 23.21 2.34
N ARG A 503 -2.53 23.04 2.29
CA ARG A 503 -1.57 24.12 2.49
C ARG A 503 -1.45 24.87 1.17
N LEU A 504 -1.79 26.15 1.21
CA LEU A 504 -1.74 27.05 0.07
C LEU A 504 -0.67 28.11 0.33
N VAL A 505 0.27 28.25 -0.60
CA VAL A 505 1.18 29.41 -0.67
C VAL A 505 1.01 30.10 -2.02
N GLN A 506 0.76 31.41 -2.01
CA GLN A 506 0.72 32.23 -3.23
C GLN A 506 1.84 33.26 -3.26
N GLY A 507 2.55 33.34 -4.38
CA GLY A 507 3.53 34.38 -4.67
C GLY A 507 3.06 35.31 -5.78
N ASN A 508 3.23 36.61 -5.62
CA ASN A 508 3.01 37.60 -6.69
C ASN A 508 4.28 37.72 -7.54
N LEU A 509 4.12 37.82 -8.86
CA LEU A 509 5.25 38.01 -9.77
C LEU A 509 5.97 39.33 -9.46
N LYS A 510 7.28 39.27 -9.33
CA LYS A 510 8.17 40.40 -9.01
C LYS A 510 9.02 40.80 -10.20
N SER A 511 9.68 39.84 -10.85
CA SER A 511 10.48 40.07 -12.06
C SER A 511 10.44 38.86 -12.99
N VAL A 512 10.74 39.12 -14.27
CA VAL A 512 11.00 38.11 -15.30
C VAL A 512 12.31 38.49 -15.95
N GLU A 513 13.25 37.56 -15.98
CA GLU A 513 14.59 37.75 -16.53
C GLU A 513 14.84 36.69 -17.61
N PRO A 514 15.16 37.07 -18.86
CA PRO A 514 15.57 36.11 -19.88
C PRO A 514 16.77 35.29 -19.39
N LEU A 515 16.71 33.97 -19.58
CA LEU A 515 17.75 33.09 -19.04
C LEU A 515 19.09 33.30 -19.76
N HIS A 516 19.08 33.76 -21.02
CA HIS A 516 20.26 34.22 -21.74
C HIS A 516 21.00 35.38 -21.03
N ASP A 517 20.24 36.33 -20.48
CA ASP A 517 20.76 37.56 -19.86
C ASP A 517 21.00 37.43 -18.35
N ALA A 518 20.55 36.32 -17.75
CA ALA A 518 20.64 36.10 -16.31
C ALA A 518 22.09 35.96 -15.79
N GLU A 519 22.35 36.55 -14.62
CA GLU A 519 23.64 36.51 -13.94
C GLU A 519 24.01 35.10 -13.44
N ASP A 520 25.32 34.83 -13.31
CA ASP A 520 25.85 33.54 -12.82
C ASP A 520 25.35 33.16 -11.42
N GLU A 521 25.08 34.15 -10.56
CA GLU A 521 24.49 33.92 -9.24
C GLU A 521 23.09 33.29 -9.33
N LEU A 522 22.29 33.66 -10.33
CA LEU A 522 20.98 33.07 -10.56
C LEU A 522 21.09 31.63 -11.08
N PHE A 523 22.07 31.36 -11.95
CA PHE A 523 22.41 30.01 -12.39
C PHE A 523 22.82 29.12 -11.21
N LYS A 524 23.65 29.63 -10.31
CA LYS A 524 24.07 28.91 -9.10
C LYS A 524 22.90 28.63 -8.17
N LYS A 525 22.04 29.62 -7.92
CA LYS A 525 20.81 29.47 -7.11
C LYS A 525 19.86 28.43 -7.69
N LEU A 526 19.64 28.46 -9.00
CA LEU A 526 18.76 27.52 -9.70
C LEU A 526 19.43 26.18 -10.02
N LYS A 527 20.73 26.03 -9.74
CA LYS A 527 21.57 24.91 -10.19
C LYS A 527 21.37 24.64 -11.69
N LEU A 528 21.55 25.66 -12.50
CA LEU A 528 21.57 25.58 -13.95
C LEU A 528 23.01 25.67 -14.44
N LYS A 529 23.28 25.16 -15.64
CA LYS A 529 24.55 25.34 -16.34
C LYS A 529 24.34 25.56 -17.83
N ARG A 530 25.29 26.24 -18.47
CA ARG A 530 25.37 26.43 -19.92
C ARG A 530 26.51 25.56 -20.45
N ASP A 531 26.21 24.67 -21.38
CA ASP A 531 27.17 23.81 -22.06
C ASP A 531 26.87 23.80 -23.56
N ASP A 532 27.91 23.58 -24.38
CA ASP A 532 27.90 23.67 -25.85
C ASP A 532 27.41 22.37 -26.53
N GLY A 533 27.10 21.34 -25.74
CA GLY A 533 26.59 20.07 -26.24
C GLY A 533 25.12 20.16 -26.72
N LYS A 534 24.83 19.48 -27.85
CA LYS A 534 23.46 19.31 -28.40
C LYS A 534 22.48 18.83 -27.32
N ILE A 535 21.33 19.49 -27.21
CA ILE A 535 20.28 19.14 -26.25
C ILE A 535 19.21 18.27 -26.91
N ASP A 536 18.86 17.17 -26.23
CA ASP A 536 17.89 16.15 -26.66
C ASP A 536 16.61 16.12 -25.79
N GLY A 537 16.37 17.18 -25.01
CA GLY A 537 15.22 17.28 -24.11
C GLY A 537 15.41 16.64 -22.74
N THR A 538 16.59 16.04 -22.48
CA THR A 538 16.93 15.44 -21.18
C THR A 538 17.31 16.49 -20.13
N ILE A 539 16.67 16.41 -18.96
CA ILE A 539 16.92 17.29 -17.80
C ILE A 539 17.90 16.62 -16.84
N VAL A 540 17.74 15.30 -16.65
CA VAL A 540 18.51 14.47 -15.72
C VAL A 540 19.29 13.43 -16.52
N LYS A 541 20.57 13.71 -16.79
CA LYS A 541 21.44 12.80 -17.57
C LYS A 541 21.88 11.56 -16.78
N LYS A 542 22.21 11.74 -15.50
CA LYS A 542 22.62 10.65 -14.61
C LYS A 542 21.52 10.39 -13.61
N ASP A 543 21.17 9.12 -13.43
CA ASP A 543 20.20 8.72 -12.43
C ASP A 543 20.65 9.20 -11.04
N PRO A 544 19.83 10.02 -10.34
CA PRO A 544 20.16 10.47 -9.01
C PRO A 544 20.01 9.36 -7.96
N VAL A 545 19.39 8.23 -8.33
CA VAL A 545 19.25 7.05 -7.48
C VAL A 545 20.09 5.93 -8.07
N SER A 546 21.11 5.51 -7.35
CA SER A 546 21.93 4.37 -7.72
C SER A 546 21.15 3.05 -7.59
N GLU A 547 21.56 2.01 -8.33
CA GLU A 547 20.94 0.69 -8.23
C GLU A 547 20.93 0.11 -6.79
N PRO A 548 22.01 0.23 -5.99
CA PRO A 548 21.97 -0.18 -4.58
C PRO A 548 20.91 0.55 -3.75
N GLU A 549 20.74 1.87 -3.95
CA GLU A 549 19.70 2.66 -3.28
C GLU A 549 18.31 2.21 -3.75
N ARG A 550 18.12 1.96 -5.04
CA ARG A 550 16.86 1.46 -5.60
C ARG A 550 16.45 0.13 -4.96
N VAL A 551 17.38 -0.82 -4.89
CA VAL A 551 17.15 -2.13 -4.29
C VAL A 551 16.84 -2.00 -2.80
N SER A 552 17.59 -1.16 -2.07
CA SER A 552 17.41 -0.96 -0.64
C SER A 552 16.07 -0.28 -0.30
N MET A 553 15.68 0.75 -1.05
CA MET A 553 14.37 1.41 -0.89
C MET A 553 13.22 0.46 -1.21
N THR A 554 13.36 -0.36 -2.25
CA THR A 554 12.34 -1.37 -2.60
C THR A 554 12.19 -2.40 -1.49
N LEU A 555 13.30 -2.86 -0.91
CA LEU A 555 13.30 -3.77 0.23
C LEU A 555 12.63 -3.13 1.45
N ALA A 556 12.98 -1.88 1.78
CA ALA A 556 12.41 -1.13 2.88
C ALA A 556 10.88 -0.95 2.71
N ALA A 557 10.44 -0.50 1.54
CA ALA A 557 9.03 -0.36 1.20
C ALA A 557 8.27 -1.68 1.37
N LYS A 558 8.83 -2.80 0.90
CA LYS A 558 8.21 -4.12 1.04
C LYS A 558 8.10 -4.57 2.50
N ILE A 559 9.12 -4.30 3.32
CA ILE A 559 9.06 -4.58 4.76
C ILE A 559 8.00 -3.73 5.45
N ILE A 560 7.84 -2.47 5.06
CA ILE A 560 6.81 -1.59 5.65
C ILE A 560 5.41 -2.00 5.20
N SER A 561 5.22 -2.39 3.94
CA SER A 561 3.93 -2.81 3.42
C SER A 561 3.48 -4.18 3.95
N ASP A 562 4.42 -5.10 4.19
CA ASP A 562 4.16 -6.48 4.60
C ASP A 562 5.17 -6.99 5.66
N PRO A 563 5.23 -6.38 6.85
CA PRO A 563 6.28 -6.65 7.83
C PRO A 563 6.26 -8.10 8.30
N MET A 564 5.06 -8.66 8.52
CA MET A 564 4.93 -10.03 9.00
C MET A 564 5.31 -11.08 7.96
N GLN A 565 5.08 -10.83 6.67
CA GLN A 565 5.43 -11.80 5.63
C GLN A 565 6.92 -11.74 5.26
N THR A 566 7.54 -10.58 5.39
CA THR A 566 8.94 -10.36 5.02
C THR A 566 9.92 -10.72 6.15
N VAL A 567 9.61 -10.36 7.39
CA VAL A 567 10.54 -10.45 8.52
C VAL A 567 10.47 -11.80 9.23
N VAL A 568 9.28 -12.38 9.38
CA VAL A 568 9.08 -13.64 10.11
C VAL A 568 9.86 -14.83 9.55
N PRO A 569 9.93 -15.05 8.22
CA PRO A 569 10.67 -16.19 7.67
C PRO A 569 12.16 -16.11 7.97
N LEU A 570 12.71 -14.89 7.95
CA LEU A 570 14.11 -14.63 8.29
C LEU A 570 14.38 -15.09 9.73
N PHE A 571 13.53 -14.73 10.69
CA PHE A 571 13.66 -15.16 12.09
C PHE A 571 13.47 -16.66 12.29
N LEU A 572 12.51 -17.29 11.60
CA LEU A 572 12.23 -18.72 11.74
C LEU A 572 13.42 -19.61 11.32
N LEU A 573 14.19 -19.19 10.31
CA LEU A 573 15.38 -19.93 9.86
C LEU A 573 16.51 -19.97 10.92
N PHE A 574 16.51 -19.05 11.91
CA PHE A 574 17.47 -19.07 13.02
C PHE A 574 17.18 -20.08 14.10
N LEU A 575 15.93 -20.53 14.22
CA LEU A 575 15.53 -21.43 15.30
C LEU A 575 16.28 -22.76 15.22
N LEU A 576 16.60 -23.21 14.01
CA LEU A 576 17.11 -24.55 13.77
C LEU A 576 18.51 -24.83 14.33
N PRO A 577 19.56 -24.03 14.04
CA PRO A 577 20.87 -24.32 14.61
C PRO A 577 20.86 -24.19 16.14
N ILE A 578 20.10 -23.21 16.67
CA ILE A 578 19.98 -22.99 18.12
C ILE A 578 19.38 -24.23 18.80
N LEU A 579 18.26 -24.75 18.27
CA LEU A 579 17.60 -25.96 18.78
C LEU A 579 18.50 -27.18 18.68
N PHE A 580 19.21 -27.36 17.56
CA PHE A 580 20.14 -28.47 17.38
C PHE A 580 21.23 -28.46 18.45
N PHE A 581 21.92 -27.31 18.65
CA PHE A 581 22.97 -27.18 19.66
C PHE A 581 22.46 -27.20 21.12
N SER A 582 21.20 -26.85 21.37
CA SER A 582 20.63 -26.89 22.73
C SER A 582 20.29 -28.31 23.19
N LEU A 583 19.90 -29.20 22.26
CA LEU A 583 19.40 -30.55 22.53
C LEU A 583 20.49 -31.63 22.58
N ILE A 584 21.68 -31.37 22.02
CA ILE A 584 22.85 -32.25 22.06
C ILE A 584 23.86 -31.81 23.12
#